data_AF-A0A3M7MHS0-F1
#
_entry.id   AF-A0A3M7MHS0-F1
#
_cell.length_a   1.000
_cell.length_b   1.000
_cell.length_c   1.000
_cell.angle_alpha   90.00
_cell.angle_beta   90.00
_cell.angle_gamma   90.00
#
_symmetry.space_group_name_H-M   'P 1'
#
loop_
_entity.id
_entity.type
_entity.pdbx_description
1 polymer ?
#
loop_
_entity_poly.entity_id
_entity_poly.type
_entity_poly.pdbx_seq_one_letter_code
_entity_poly.pdbx_strand_id
1 'polypeptide(L)'
;MAPPGTPFVYRLWHLYLEPVFALGGAYHLHLAPLEYFSYMPSTTAYSASSQILCDQLASAYLLFAFIEGVLLRVVDDKRTWKWILFGLILCDLGHCYAAWCAMGDDIFKAAGWKGKDTVTNTLNIMPVLVRAAYLLGIGVPKQVQKKRA
;
A
#
# COMPACT_ATOMS: atom_id res chain seq x y z
N MET A 1 12.73 15.05 -2.91
CA MET A 1 11.38 15.25 -3.50
C MET A 1 11.07 14.03 -4.36
N ALA A 2 10.00 13.96 -5.16
CA ALA A 2 9.88 12.86 -6.13
C ALA A 2 10.90 13.03 -7.29
N PRO A 3 11.43 11.95 -7.88
CA PRO A 3 12.40 12.03 -8.97
C PRO A 3 11.88 12.82 -10.18
N PRO A 4 12.76 13.50 -10.94
CA PRO A 4 12.35 14.32 -12.09
C PRO A 4 11.57 13.53 -13.15
N GLY A 5 10.43 14.03 -13.59
CA GLY A 5 9.58 13.36 -14.58
C GLY A 5 8.71 12.24 -14.00
N THR A 6 8.52 12.18 -12.68
CA THR A 6 7.48 11.35 -12.06
C THR A 6 6.10 12.01 -12.28
N PRO A 7 5.13 11.35 -12.93
CA PRO A 7 3.78 11.89 -13.13
C PRO A 7 3.11 12.31 -11.82
N PHE A 8 2.22 13.30 -11.89
CA PHE A 8 1.54 13.82 -10.70
C PHE A 8 0.74 12.74 -9.94
N VAL A 9 0.05 11.85 -10.65
CA VAL A 9 -0.75 10.78 -10.04
C VAL A 9 0.07 9.90 -9.09
N TYR A 10 1.26 9.46 -9.51
CA TYR A 10 2.14 8.65 -8.66
C TYR A 10 2.72 9.43 -7.49
N ARG A 11 2.92 10.75 -7.64
CA ARG A 11 3.36 11.59 -6.52
C ARG A 11 2.24 11.76 -5.51
N LEU A 12 1.02 12.05 -5.96
CA LEU A 12 -0.14 12.20 -5.10
C LEU A 12 -0.40 10.93 -4.29
N TRP A 13 -0.38 9.78 -4.98
CA TRP A 13 -0.60 8.49 -4.33
C TRP A 13 0.51 8.14 -3.33
N HIS A 14 1.75 7.92 -3.80
CA HIS A 14 2.83 7.40 -2.97
C HIS A 14 3.34 8.39 -1.92
N LEU A 15 3.15 9.71 -2.08
CA LEU A 15 3.71 10.67 -1.12
C LEU A 15 2.66 11.24 -0.17
N TYR A 16 1.37 11.20 -0.51
CA TYR A 16 0.35 11.90 0.28
C TYR A 16 -0.80 11.01 0.69
N LEU A 17 -1.45 10.33 -0.26
CA LEU A 17 -2.63 9.53 0.07
C LEU A 17 -2.26 8.29 0.88
N GLU A 18 -1.32 7.52 0.38
CA GLU A 18 -0.98 6.23 1.00
C GLU A 18 -0.36 6.36 2.40
N PRO A 19 0.57 7.32 2.67
CA PRO A 19 1.03 7.56 4.04
C PRO A 19 -0.09 7.86 5.03
N VAL A 20 -1.10 8.63 4.60
CA VAL A 20 -2.23 8.99 5.46
C VAL A 20 -3.11 7.76 5.73
N PHE A 21 -3.37 6.95 4.71
CA PHE A 21 -4.12 5.70 4.88
C PHE A 21 -3.38 4.69 5.77
N ALA A 22 -2.06 4.57 5.59
CA ALA A 22 -1.22 3.71 6.43
C ALA A 22 -1.21 4.17 7.90
N LEU A 23 -1.08 5.48 8.16
CA LEU A 23 -1.20 6.02 9.52
C LEU A 23 -2.60 5.77 10.11
N GLY A 24 -3.66 5.94 9.33
CA GLY A 24 -5.03 5.62 9.75
C GLY A 24 -5.20 4.14 10.10
N GLY A 25 -4.65 3.24 9.27
CA GLY A 25 -4.63 1.80 9.53
C GLY A 25 -3.88 1.45 10.81
N ALA A 26 -2.70 2.03 11.03
CA ALA A 26 -1.91 1.83 12.24
C ALA A 26 -2.66 2.33 13.50
N TYR A 27 -3.31 3.49 13.41
CA TYR A 27 -4.16 4.03 14.48
C TYR A 27 -5.27 3.06 14.85
N HIS A 28 -6.05 2.58 13.87
CA HIS A 28 -7.15 1.66 14.15
C HIS A 28 -6.66 0.33 14.70
N LEU A 29 -5.54 -0.22 14.23
CA LEU A 29 -5.00 -1.48 14.74
C LEU A 29 -4.52 -1.39 16.20
N HIS A 30 -3.90 -0.27 16.59
CA HIS A 30 -3.41 -0.08 17.96
C HIS A 30 -4.49 0.36 18.94
N LEU A 31 -5.36 1.29 18.52
CA LEU A 31 -6.24 2.02 19.45
C LEU A 31 -7.72 1.68 19.27
N ALA A 32 -8.13 1.16 18.11
CA ALA A 32 -9.52 0.85 17.81
C ALA A 32 -9.67 -0.46 17.00
N PRO A 33 -9.12 -1.61 17.47
CA PRO A 33 -9.04 -2.82 16.66
C PRO A 33 -10.43 -3.37 16.30
N LEU A 34 -11.43 -3.22 17.16
CA LEU A 34 -12.81 -3.57 16.84
C LEU A 34 -13.35 -2.80 15.63
N GLU A 35 -12.97 -1.53 15.50
CA GLU A 35 -13.36 -0.72 14.35
C GLU A 35 -12.59 -1.16 13.10
N TYR A 36 -11.29 -1.46 13.21
CA TYR A 36 -10.49 -2.02 12.11
C TYR A 36 -11.12 -3.29 11.53
N PHE A 37 -11.50 -4.23 12.40
CA PHE A 37 -12.13 -5.48 11.99
C PHE A 37 -13.54 -5.28 11.44
N SER A 38 -14.21 -4.15 11.70
CA SER A 38 -15.47 -3.81 11.03
C SER A 38 -15.32 -3.53 9.53
N TYR A 39 -14.10 -3.29 9.06
CA TYR A 39 -13.74 -3.19 7.65
C TYR A 39 -13.24 -4.51 7.05
N MET A 40 -13.05 -5.56 7.86
CA MET A 40 -12.61 -6.87 7.38
C MET A 40 -13.80 -7.72 6.91
N PRO A 41 -13.56 -8.76 6.10
CA PRO A 41 -14.58 -9.73 5.74
C PRO A 41 -15.17 -10.40 6.97
N SER A 42 -16.46 -10.78 6.92
CA SER A 42 -17.17 -11.40 8.06
C SER A 42 -16.57 -12.72 8.55
N THR A 43 -15.68 -13.33 7.77
CA THR A 43 -14.88 -14.51 8.17
C THR A 43 -13.79 -14.19 9.18
N THR A 44 -13.50 -12.91 9.41
CA THR A 44 -12.43 -12.43 10.30
C THR A 44 -13.05 -11.68 11.48
N ALA A 45 -12.75 -12.13 12.71
CA ALA A 45 -13.21 -11.47 13.93
C ALA A 45 -12.02 -11.14 14.84
N TYR A 46 -12.11 -9.99 15.51
CA TYR A 46 -11.09 -9.59 16.47
C TYR A 46 -11.15 -10.47 17.72
N SER A 47 -9.98 -10.89 18.19
CA SER A 47 -9.79 -11.49 19.50
C SER A 47 -8.72 -10.73 20.27
N ALA A 48 -8.97 -10.43 21.54
CA ALA A 48 -7.99 -9.75 22.40
C ALA A 48 -6.68 -10.54 22.53
N SER A 49 -6.74 -11.87 22.45
CA SER A 49 -5.53 -12.72 22.44
C SER A 49 -4.67 -12.56 21.17
N SER A 50 -5.25 -11.97 20.12
CA SER A 50 -4.58 -11.72 18.83
C SER A 50 -4.11 -10.27 18.68
N GLN A 51 -4.16 -9.45 19.74
CA GLN A 51 -3.71 -8.05 19.69
C GLN A 51 -2.26 -7.93 19.22
N ILE A 52 -1.39 -8.86 19.60
CA ILE A 52 0.01 -8.88 19.15
C ILE A 52 0.10 -8.90 17.61
N LEU A 53 -0.77 -9.63 16.91
CA LEU A 53 -0.79 -9.66 15.44
C LEU A 53 -1.24 -8.31 14.86
N CYS A 54 -2.21 -7.65 15.52
CA CYS A 54 -2.66 -6.32 15.14
C CYS A 54 -1.54 -5.30 15.29
N ASP A 55 -0.78 -5.37 16.37
CA ASP A 55 0.36 -4.47 16.63
C ASP A 55 1.51 -4.70 15.65
N GLN A 56 1.77 -5.95 15.26
CA GLN A 56 2.74 -6.27 14.20
C GLN A 56 2.31 -5.69 12.86
N LEU A 57 1.03 -5.81 12.51
CA LEU A 57 0.48 -5.23 11.27
C LEU A 57 0.51 -3.70 11.31
N ALA A 58 0.18 -3.09 12.45
CA ALA A 58 0.28 -1.65 12.65
C ALA A 58 1.72 -1.14 12.46
N SER A 59 2.70 -1.92 12.96
CA SER A 59 4.13 -1.62 12.78
C SER A 59 4.53 -1.63 11.29
N ALA A 60 3.98 -2.56 10.49
CA ALA A 60 4.19 -2.57 9.05
C ALA A 60 3.58 -1.32 8.37
N TYR A 61 2.40 -0.88 8.78
CA TYR A 61 1.79 0.35 8.25
C TYR A 61 2.54 1.62 8.68
N LEU A 62 3.10 1.67 9.88
CA LEU A 62 4.01 2.75 10.28
C LEU A 62 5.27 2.78 9.40
N LEU A 63 5.83 1.61 9.07
CA LEU A 63 6.96 1.51 8.16
C LEU A 63 6.59 2.02 6.76
N PHE A 64 5.41 1.69 6.25
CA PHE A 64 4.89 2.23 4.98
C PHE A 64 4.80 3.75 5.04
N ALA A 65 4.12 4.29 6.05
CA ALA A 65 3.98 5.74 6.24
C ALA A 65 5.34 6.44 6.33
N PHE A 66 6.34 5.83 6.98
CA PHE A 66 7.69 6.36 7.03
C PHE A 66 8.40 6.30 5.67
N ILE A 67 8.37 5.16 4.98
CA ILE A 67 9.03 4.99 3.69
C ILE A 67 8.45 6.00 2.68
N GLU A 68 7.14 6.12 2.64
CA GLU A 68 6.44 6.93 1.68
C GLU A 68 6.39 8.41 2.07
N GLY A 69 6.14 8.68 3.35
CA GLY A 69 6.10 10.01 3.95
C GLY A 69 7.48 10.67 4.02
N VAL A 70 8.53 9.90 4.28
CA VAL A 70 9.88 10.43 4.56
C VAL A 70 10.89 9.93 3.54
N LEU A 71 11.13 8.61 3.45
CA LEU A 71 12.25 8.07 2.67
C LEU A 71 12.16 8.43 1.18
N LEU A 72 10.99 8.29 0.56
CA LEU A 72 10.75 8.65 -0.84
C LEU A 72 10.94 10.15 -1.10
N ARG A 73 10.85 11.01 -0.08
CA ARG A 73 11.15 12.44 -0.22
C ARG A 73 12.63 12.77 -0.13
N VAL A 74 13.46 11.87 0.40
CA VAL A 74 14.91 12.07 0.53
C VAL A 74 15.67 11.47 -0.67
N VAL A 75 15.06 10.50 -1.36
CA VAL A 75 15.66 9.84 -2.52
C VAL A 75 15.31 10.57 -3.82
N ASP A 76 16.31 11.10 -4.51
CA ASP A 76 16.12 11.79 -5.80
C ASP A 76 16.44 10.91 -7.04
N ASP A 77 17.08 9.75 -6.84
CA ASP A 77 17.40 8.80 -7.91
C ASP A 77 16.22 7.88 -8.24
N LYS A 78 15.87 7.81 -9.54
CA LYS A 78 14.78 6.96 -10.05
C LYS A 78 15.01 5.48 -9.80
N ARG A 79 16.24 5.00 -9.93
CA ARG A 79 16.54 3.57 -9.77
C ARG A 79 16.27 3.15 -8.33
N THR A 80 16.74 3.93 -7.37
CA THR A 80 16.52 3.72 -5.94
C THR A 80 15.04 3.82 -5.59
N TRP A 81 14.33 4.81 -6.13
CA TRP A 81 12.88 4.92 -6.00
C TRP A 81 12.14 3.65 -6.45
N LYS A 82 12.51 3.09 -7.61
CA LYS A 82 11.92 1.85 -8.11
C LYS A 82 12.20 0.66 -7.19
N TRP A 83 13.41 0.54 -6.63
CA TRP A 83 13.72 -0.54 -5.70
C TRP A 83 12.94 -0.42 -4.38
N ILE A 84 12.75 0.80 -3.87
CA ILE A 84 11.91 1.03 -2.68
C ILE A 84 10.46 0.63 -2.96
N LEU A 85 9.88 1.09 -4.07
CA LEU A 85 8.52 0.73 -4.46
C LEU A 85 8.36 -0.77 -4.73
N PHE A 86 9.40 -1.42 -5.25
CA PHE A 86 9.44 -2.88 -5.36
C PHE A 86 9.48 -3.56 -3.99
N GLY A 87 10.17 -3.01 -3.00
CA GLY A 87 10.09 -3.52 -1.63
C GLY A 87 8.66 -3.43 -1.07
N LEU A 88 7.99 -2.29 -1.28
CA LEU A 88 6.61 -2.09 -0.82
C LEU A 88 5.62 -3.04 -1.50
N ILE A 89 5.77 -3.28 -2.81
CA ILE A 89 4.86 -4.18 -3.54
C ILE A 89 4.91 -5.62 -3.00
N LEU A 90 6.05 -6.06 -2.47
CA LEU A 90 6.14 -7.39 -1.86
C LEU A 90 5.26 -7.50 -0.61
N CYS A 91 5.19 -6.43 0.19
CA CYS A 91 4.31 -6.39 1.35
C CYS A 91 2.84 -6.26 0.93
N ASP A 92 2.54 -5.47 -0.10
CA ASP A 92 1.18 -5.38 -0.67
C ASP A 92 0.68 -6.74 -1.18
N LEU A 93 1.55 -7.51 -1.83
CA LEU A 93 1.23 -8.87 -2.27
C LEU A 93 0.96 -9.79 -1.07
N GLY A 94 1.65 -9.58 0.05
CA GLY A 94 1.36 -10.25 1.33
C GLY A 94 -0.05 -9.94 1.84
N HIS A 95 -0.48 -8.67 1.78
CA HIS A 95 -1.85 -8.28 2.14
C HIS A 95 -2.89 -8.90 1.20
N CYS A 96 -2.64 -8.89 -0.11
CA CYS A 96 -3.50 -9.56 -1.09
C CYS A 96 -3.60 -11.08 -0.83
N TYR A 97 -2.48 -11.73 -0.51
CA TYR A 97 -2.45 -13.15 -0.17
C TYR A 97 -3.28 -13.44 1.10
N ALA A 98 -3.12 -12.65 2.15
CA ALA A 98 -3.90 -12.81 3.39
C ALA A 98 -5.41 -12.67 3.13
N ALA A 99 -5.82 -11.68 2.34
CA ALA A 99 -7.21 -11.49 1.95
C ALA A 99 -7.72 -12.63 1.04
N TRP A 100 -6.89 -13.16 0.13
CA TRP A 100 -7.23 -14.33 -0.68
C TRP A 100 -7.38 -15.59 0.18
N CYS A 101 -6.57 -15.80 1.22
CA CYS A 101 -6.78 -16.90 2.16
C CYS A 101 -8.11 -16.80 2.93
N ALA A 102 -8.60 -15.58 3.19
CA ALA A 102 -9.84 -15.34 3.93
C ALA A 102 -11.11 -15.39 3.07
N MET A 103 -11.01 -15.03 1.78
CA MET A 103 -12.16 -14.85 0.87
C MET A 103 -12.10 -15.72 -0.40
N GLY A 104 -10.98 -16.37 -0.69
CA GLY A 104 -10.72 -16.98 -1.99
C GLY A 104 -10.74 -15.95 -3.13
N ASP A 105 -11.21 -16.38 -4.30
CA ASP A 105 -11.21 -15.56 -5.52
C ASP A 105 -12.15 -14.35 -5.46
N ASP A 106 -12.97 -14.23 -4.42
CA ASP A 106 -13.89 -13.10 -4.25
C ASP A 106 -13.15 -11.79 -3.98
N ILE A 107 -11.89 -11.85 -3.53
CA ILE A 107 -11.02 -10.67 -3.47
C ILE A 107 -10.88 -9.99 -4.84
N PHE A 108 -10.85 -10.73 -5.94
CA PHE A 108 -10.69 -10.16 -7.29
C PHE A 108 -12.03 -9.77 -7.94
N LYS A 109 -13.15 -10.20 -7.35
CA LYS A 109 -14.50 -9.93 -7.87
C LYS A 109 -15.08 -8.72 -7.15
N ALA A 110 -14.75 -7.52 -7.65
CA ALA A 110 -15.27 -6.27 -7.08
C ALA A 110 -16.81 -6.23 -6.95
N ALA A 111 -17.54 -6.94 -7.83
CA ALA A 111 -18.99 -7.08 -7.76
C ALA A 111 -19.50 -7.84 -6.51
N GLY A 112 -18.62 -8.59 -5.83
CA GLY A 112 -18.95 -9.37 -4.64
C GLY A 112 -18.64 -8.66 -3.31
N TRP A 113 -17.94 -7.51 -3.34
CA TRP A 113 -17.61 -6.77 -2.12
C TRP A 113 -18.87 -6.12 -1.52
N LYS A 114 -19.06 -6.26 -0.21
CA LYS A 114 -20.25 -5.79 0.53
C LYS A 114 -19.88 -4.79 1.65
N GLY A 115 -20.23 -3.53 1.43
CA GLY A 115 -20.20 -2.51 2.48
C GLY A 115 -18.78 -2.07 2.83
N LYS A 116 -18.31 -2.37 4.04
CA LYS A 116 -17.03 -1.87 4.56
C LYS A 116 -15.80 -2.68 4.10
N ASP A 117 -15.99 -3.92 3.66
CA ASP A 117 -14.93 -4.77 3.06
C ASP A 117 -14.37 -4.17 1.75
N THR A 118 -15.18 -3.36 1.07
CA THR A 118 -14.83 -2.66 -0.17
C THR A 118 -13.65 -1.73 0.08
N VAL A 119 -13.62 -1.07 1.24
CA VAL A 119 -12.52 -0.16 1.61
C VAL A 119 -11.23 -0.95 1.77
N THR A 120 -11.26 -2.04 2.54
CA THR A 120 -10.08 -2.91 2.77
C THR A 120 -9.57 -3.53 1.48
N ASN A 121 -10.46 -4.12 0.67
CA ASN A 121 -10.05 -4.76 -0.59
C ASN A 121 -9.51 -3.74 -1.60
N THR A 122 -10.10 -2.54 -1.65
CA THR A 122 -9.57 -1.43 -2.46
C THR A 122 -8.18 -1.02 -1.97
N LEU A 123 -7.99 -0.85 -0.66
CA LEU A 123 -6.71 -0.47 -0.07
C LEU A 123 -5.65 -1.58 -0.14
N ASN A 124 -6.01 -2.83 -0.43
CA ASN A 124 -5.05 -3.90 -0.70
C ASN A 124 -4.65 -3.97 -2.18
N ILE A 125 -5.61 -3.84 -3.10
CA ILE A 125 -5.37 -4.03 -4.55
C ILE A 125 -4.84 -2.76 -5.20
N MET A 126 -5.40 -1.59 -4.85
CA MET A 126 -5.04 -0.32 -5.50
C MET A 126 -3.55 0.03 -5.37
N PRO A 127 -2.90 -0.13 -4.19
CA PRO A 127 -1.48 0.14 -4.07
C PRO A 127 -0.62 -0.78 -4.95
N VAL A 128 -0.96 -2.08 -5.05
CA VAL A 128 -0.30 -3.02 -5.97
C VAL A 128 -0.36 -2.50 -7.41
N LEU A 129 -1.54 -2.08 -7.86
CA LEU A 129 -1.75 -1.60 -9.22
C LEU A 129 -0.96 -0.32 -9.51
N VAL A 130 -1.00 0.66 -8.60
CA VAL A 130 -0.30 1.94 -8.77
C VAL A 130 1.22 1.73 -8.78
N ARG A 131 1.75 0.89 -7.89
CA ARG A 131 3.17 0.55 -7.86
C ARG A 131 3.61 -0.23 -9.10
N ALA A 132 2.85 -1.24 -9.49
CA ALA A 132 3.15 -2.03 -10.69
C ALA A 132 3.17 -1.13 -11.94
N ALA A 133 2.18 -0.23 -12.09
CA ALA A 133 2.13 0.71 -13.19
C ALA A 133 3.36 1.63 -13.23
N TYR A 134 3.80 2.15 -12.08
CA TYR A 134 5.00 2.96 -12.00
C TYR A 134 6.28 2.17 -12.32
N LEU A 135 6.41 0.95 -11.79
CA LEU A 135 7.58 0.09 -12.02
C LEU A 135 7.74 -0.27 -13.51
N LEU A 136 6.63 -0.62 -14.17
CA LEU A 136 6.52 -0.87 -15.61
C LEU A 136 6.74 0.40 -16.46
N GLY A 137 6.76 1.59 -15.84
CA GLY A 137 7.00 2.85 -16.52
C GLY A 137 5.77 3.40 -17.26
N ILE A 138 4.56 2.97 -16.90
CA ILE A 138 3.32 3.46 -17.50
C ILE A 138 3.19 4.95 -17.17
N GLY A 139 3.12 5.78 -18.21
CA GLY A 139 3.04 7.25 -18.08
C GLY A 139 4.33 7.93 -17.61
N VAL A 140 5.43 7.21 -17.38
CA VAL A 140 6.73 7.79 -17.01
C VAL A 140 7.52 8.14 -18.28
N PRO A 141 7.88 9.41 -18.51
CA PRO A 141 8.68 9.80 -19.68
C PRO A 141 10.02 9.08 -19.68
N LYS A 142 10.39 8.48 -20.82
CA LYS A 142 11.73 7.91 -21.02
C LYS A 142 12.74 9.05 -20.93
N GLN A 143 13.69 8.97 -20.00
CA GLN A 143 14.81 9.91 -20.02
C GLN A 143 15.68 9.59 -21.23
N VAL A 144 15.84 10.57 -22.12
CA VAL A 144 16.81 10.50 -23.21
C VAL A 144 18.19 10.47 -22.56
N GLN A 145 18.84 9.30 -22.55
CA GLN A 145 20.24 9.20 -22.18
C GLN A 145 21.05 10.06 -23.16
N LYS A 146 21.56 11.20 -22.70
CA LYS A 146 22.67 11.86 -23.39
C LYS A 146 23.83 10.88 -23.36
N LYS A 147 24.14 10.26 -24.51
CA LYS A 147 25.40 9.53 -24.70
C LYS A 147 26.51 10.47 -24.26
N ARG A 148 27.31 10.05 -23.27
CA ARG A 148 28.59 10.71 -23.00
C ARG A 148 29.43 10.54 -24.27
N ALA A 149 29.69 11.65 -24.95
CA ALA A 149 30.65 11.74 -26.04
C ALA A 149 32.06 11.70 -25.46
#